data_AF-A0A9E4AGF3-F1
#
_entry.id   AF-A0A9E4AGF3-F1
#
_cell.length_a   1.000
_cell.length_b   1.000
_cell.length_c   1.000
_cell.angle_alpha   90.00
_cell.angle_beta   90.00
_cell.angle_gamma   90.00
#
_symmetry.space_group_name_H-M   'P 1'
#
loop_
_entity.id
_entity.type
_entity.pdbx_description
1 polymer ?
#
loop_
_entity_poly.entity_id
_entity_poly.type
_entity_poly.pdbx_seq_one_letter_code
_entity_poly.pdbx_strand_id
1 'polypeptide(L)'
;MKRVFCFVSIIALTFVSYSFGQDVAVVYDGKMENGAGLGITGGVAGAQQLAELIVEKLQDEKLTAEIVDAEGLAEYMDANPKGIYILTQGNTPETIFENKGKEDPIYSWLRDGGIGGFIGDYPFYYFWDFGANARVTAAGAGQQKVFGVTVTNASVANVSPTDLGKKYIPSLEKWTSNRPAGLNVLEQNDFEFESYADDGTNADPIAYRTNDMKGWFINFHTSCCGTAIPGNEQVATEYAELISNRFAEAQSVDPTDKVSVVWGQIKSLR
;
A
#
# COMPACT_ATOMS: atom_id res chain seq x y z
N MET A 1 -7.60 71.67 -3.40
CA MET A 1 -6.82 70.50 -2.93
C MET A 1 -7.63 69.24 -3.21
N LYS A 2 -7.30 68.50 -4.29
CA LYS A 2 -7.96 67.23 -4.65
C LYS A 2 -7.20 66.10 -3.96
N ARG A 3 -7.89 65.34 -3.10
CA ARG A 3 -7.35 64.13 -2.46
C ARG A 3 -7.57 62.95 -3.41
N VAL A 4 -6.47 62.31 -3.82
CA VAL A 4 -6.45 61.08 -4.61
C VAL A 4 -6.62 59.92 -3.64
N PHE A 5 -7.66 59.11 -3.81
CA PHE A 5 -7.82 57.82 -3.14
C PHE A 5 -7.02 56.78 -3.95
N CYS A 6 -5.93 56.27 -3.37
CA CYS A 6 -5.27 55.07 -3.87
C CYS A 6 -6.06 53.85 -3.41
N PHE A 7 -6.76 53.19 -4.33
CA PHE A 7 -7.23 51.83 -4.14
C PHE A 7 -6.03 50.89 -4.29
N VAL A 8 -5.64 50.23 -3.21
CA VAL A 8 -4.72 49.08 -3.24
C VAL A 8 -5.58 47.85 -3.47
N SER A 9 -5.51 47.29 -4.68
CA SER A 9 -6.09 45.97 -4.96
C SER A 9 -5.25 44.90 -4.27
N ILE A 10 -5.78 44.33 -3.19
CA ILE A 10 -5.23 43.11 -2.57
C ILE A 10 -5.64 41.94 -3.47
N ILE A 11 -4.70 41.42 -4.26
CA ILE A 11 -4.86 40.12 -4.91
C ILE A 11 -4.55 39.09 -3.83
N ALA A 12 -5.60 38.49 -3.25
CA ALA A 12 -5.47 37.31 -2.42
C ALA A 12 -5.11 36.13 -3.34
N LEU A 13 -3.84 35.71 -3.34
CA LEU A 13 -3.45 34.40 -3.84
C LEU A 13 -4.05 33.35 -2.90
N THR A 14 -5.21 32.81 -3.25
CA THR A 14 -5.65 31.53 -2.68
C THR A 14 -4.76 30.44 -3.29
N PHE A 15 -3.74 30.02 -2.54
CA PHE A 15 -3.12 28.73 -2.76
C PHE A 15 -4.19 27.67 -2.53
N VAL A 16 -4.68 27.06 -3.61
CA VAL A 16 -5.48 25.85 -3.52
C VAL A 16 -4.49 24.73 -3.21
N SER A 17 -4.31 24.43 -1.93
CA SER A 17 -3.68 23.19 -1.51
C SER A 17 -4.59 22.05 -1.96
N TYR A 18 -4.13 21.28 -2.96
CA TYR A 18 -4.77 20.03 -3.34
C TYR A 18 -4.60 19.05 -2.17
N SER A 19 -5.65 18.90 -1.36
CA SER A 19 -5.71 17.81 -0.39
C SER A 19 -6.24 16.59 -1.13
N PHE A 20 -5.42 15.54 -1.26
CA PHE A 20 -5.94 14.22 -1.61
C PHE A 20 -6.87 13.78 -0.47
N GLY A 21 -8.17 13.71 -0.73
CA GLY A 21 -9.17 13.40 0.30
C GLY A 21 -9.38 11.92 0.56
N GLN A 22 -8.61 11.04 -0.10
CA GLN A 22 -8.75 9.59 -0.03
C GLN A 22 -8.03 9.01 1.20
N ASP A 23 -8.67 8.04 1.85
CA ASP A 23 -8.12 7.33 3.02
C ASP A 23 -7.10 6.26 2.56
N VAL A 24 -7.29 5.67 1.37
CA VAL A 24 -6.43 4.59 0.84
C VAL A 24 -6.07 4.81 -0.63
N ALA A 25 -4.80 4.69 -0.98
CA ALA A 25 -4.32 4.63 -2.37
C ALA A 25 -4.12 3.16 -2.80
N VAL A 26 -4.91 2.70 -3.77
CA VAL A 26 -4.75 1.35 -4.34
C VAL A 26 -3.90 1.47 -5.60
N VAL A 27 -2.74 0.83 -5.62
CA VAL A 27 -1.76 1.06 -6.68
C VAL A 27 -1.96 0.07 -7.81
N TYR A 28 -2.18 0.60 -9.01
CA TYR A 28 -2.09 -0.13 -10.28
C TYR A 28 -1.58 0.83 -11.37
N ASP A 29 -0.48 0.47 -12.00
CA ASP A 29 0.11 1.19 -13.11
C ASP A 29 0.27 0.26 -14.32
N GLY A 30 -0.47 0.57 -15.39
CA GLY A 30 -0.43 -0.19 -16.64
C GLY A 30 0.92 -0.14 -17.37
N LYS A 31 1.81 0.81 -17.04
CA LYS A 31 3.18 0.86 -17.56
C LYS A 31 4.12 -0.03 -16.76
N MET A 32 3.83 -0.25 -15.48
CA MET A 32 4.63 -1.13 -14.62
C MET A 32 4.39 -2.59 -15.02
N GLU A 33 5.45 -3.28 -15.44
CA GLU A 33 5.37 -4.68 -15.90
C GLU A 33 4.36 -4.89 -17.06
N ASN A 34 4.14 -3.86 -17.89
CA ASN A 34 3.06 -3.84 -18.89
C ASN A 34 1.66 -4.15 -18.29
N GLY A 35 1.44 -3.72 -17.04
CA GLY A 35 0.21 -3.92 -16.27
C GLY A 35 0.10 -5.29 -15.62
N ALA A 36 1.10 -6.17 -15.76
CA ALA A 36 1.07 -7.48 -15.10
C ALA A 36 1.26 -7.33 -13.58
N GLY A 37 0.68 -8.28 -12.83
CA GLY A 37 0.93 -8.42 -11.41
C GLY A 37 1.75 -9.68 -11.16
N LEU A 38 3.06 -9.53 -10.93
CA LEU A 38 3.88 -10.64 -10.44
C LEU A 38 3.28 -11.18 -9.13
N GLY A 39 2.91 -12.46 -9.12
CA GLY A 39 2.32 -13.10 -7.93
C GLY A 39 0.79 -13.02 -7.88
N ILE A 40 0.14 -12.37 -8.86
CA ILE A 40 -1.32 -12.25 -8.94
C ILE A 40 -1.89 -13.22 -9.98
N THR A 41 -2.99 -13.87 -9.63
CA THR A 41 -3.73 -14.75 -10.55
C THR A 41 -4.29 -13.95 -11.73
N GLY A 42 -4.14 -14.44 -12.96
CA GLY A 42 -4.76 -13.83 -14.16
C GLY A 42 -3.91 -12.77 -14.88
N GLY A 43 -2.66 -12.54 -14.48
CA GLY A 43 -1.73 -11.66 -15.18
C GLY A 43 -2.19 -10.20 -15.18
N VAL A 44 -2.15 -9.52 -16.34
CA VAL A 44 -2.52 -8.10 -16.49
C VAL A 44 -3.97 -7.85 -16.07
N ALA A 45 -4.90 -8.60 -16.64
CA ALA A 45 -6.32 -8.46 -16.33
C ALA A 45 -6.60 -8.76 -14.86
N GLY A 46 -5.85 -9.70 -14.27
CA GLY A 46 -5.95 -10.06 -12.86
C GLY A 46 -5.52 -8.94 -11.91
N ALA A 47 -4.41 -8.26 -12.20
CA ALA A 47 -3.90 -7.16 -11.37
C ALA A 47 -4.83 -5.95 -11.39
N GLN A 48 -5.28 -5.54 -12.58
CA GLN A 48 -6.25 -4.44 -12.69
C GLN A 48 -7.56 -4.76 -11.97
N GLN A 49 -8.11 -5.96 -12.21
CA GLN A 49 -9.35 -6.38 -11.56
C GLN A 49 -9.19 -6.42 -10.03
N LEU A 50 -8.04 -6.89 -9.52
CA LEU A 50 -7.79 -6.91 -8.08
C LEU A 50 -7.81 -5.49 -7.50
N ALA A 51 -7.17 -4.52 -8.16
CA ALA A 51 -7.19 -3.12 -7.73
C ALA A 51 -8.62 -2.55 -7.73
N GLU A 52 -9.39 -2.81 -8.79
CA GLU A 52 -10.80 -2.38 -8.90
C GLU A 52 -11.66 -2.99 -7.77
N LEU A 53 -11.51 -4.28 -7.49
CA LEU A 53 -12.23 -4.96 -6.43
C LEU A 53 -11.82 -4.46 -5.04
N ILE A 54 -10.54 -4.20 -4.78
CA ILE A 54 -10.10 -3.64 -3.50
C ILE A 54 -10.74 -2.27 -3.27
N VAL A 55 -10.77 -1.41 -4.30
CA VAL A 55 -11.46 -0.11 -4.21
C VAL A 55 -12.95 -0.29 -3.92
N GLU A 56 -13.64 -1.18 -4.64
CA GLU A 56 -15.05 -1.50 -4.40
C GLU A 56 -15.31 -1.93 -2.95
N LYS A 57 -14.54 -2.90 -2.44
CA LYS A 57 -14.72 -3.41 -1.07
C LYS A 57 -14.39 -2.36 -0.01
N LEU A 58 -13.37 -1.54 -0.20
CA LEU A 58 -13.07 -0.43 0.71
C LEU A 58 -14.21 0.61 0.74
N GLN A 59 -14.84 0.88 -0.41
CA GLN A 59 -15.99 1.79 -0.48
C GLN A 59 -17.25 1.19 0.17
N ASP A 60 -17.44 -0.13 0.07
CA ASP A 60 -18.49 -0.84 0.80
C ASP A 60 -18.30 -0.69 2.32
N GLU A 61 -17.04 -0.72 2.78
CA GLU A 61 -16.60 -0.43 4.16
C GLU A 61 -16.59 1.07 4.51
N LYS A 62 -17.11 1.94 3.63
CA LYS A 62 -17.24 3.40 3.83
C LYS A 62 -15.91 4.15 3.90
N LEU A 63 -14.84 3.57 3.37
CA LEU A 63 -13.55 4.23 3.18
C LEU A 63 -13.48 4.87 1.80
N THR A 64 -12.82 6.02 1.72
CA THR A 64 -12.50 6.65 0.43
C THR A 64 -11.22 6.02 -0.12
N ALA A 65 -11.31 5.43 -1.31
CA ALA A 65 -10.19 4.78 -1.98
C ALA A 65 -10.24 5.03 -3.48
N GLU A 66 -9.08 5.25 -4.09
CA GLU A 66 -8.94 5.37 -5.56
C GLU A 66 -7.74 4.55 -6.05
N ILE A 67 -7.81 4.17 -7.33
CA ILE A 67 -6.66 3.59 -8.03
C ILE A 67 -5.72 4.72 -8.42
N VAL A 68 -4.44 4.59 -8.07
CA VAL A 68 -3.37 5.51 -8.47
C VAL A 68 -2.26 4.78 -9.22
N ASP A 69 -1.58 5.49 -10.12
CA ASP A 69 -0.36 5.01 -10.76
C ASP A 69 0.88 5.32 -9.91
N ALA A 70 2.08 5.05 -10.43
CA ALA A 70 3.32 5.26 -9.68
C ALA A 70 3.58 6.72 -9.29
N GLU A 71 3.24 7.68 -10.15
CA GLU A 71 3.38 9.11 -9.86
C GLU A 71 2.33 9.55 -8.84
N GLY A 72 1.07 9.14 -9.04
CA GLY A 72 -0.03 9.40 -8.11
C GLY A 72 0.20 8.81 -6.72
N LEU A 73 0.89 7.68 -6.60
CA LEU A 73 1.31 7.15 -5.29
C LEU A 73 2.30 8.08 -4.58
N ALA A 74 3.30 8.60 -5.29
CA ALA A 74 4.27 9.52 -4.70
C ALA A 74 3.59 10.83 -4.25
N GLU A 75 2.68 11.36 -5.07
CA GLU A 75 1.86 12.54 -4.71
C GLU A 75 0.93 12.27 -3.52
N TYR A 76 0.25 11.12 -3.52
CA TYR A 76 -0.57 10.69 -2.39
C TYR A 76 0.24 10.60 -1.11
N MET A 77 1.46 10.04 -1.21
CA MET A 77 2.34 9.94 -0.06
C MET A 77 2.64 11.33 0.49
N ASP A 78 3.19 12.24 -0.31
CA ASP A 78 3.50 13.61 0.14
C ASP A 78 2.30 14.30 0.82
N ALA A 79 1.10 14.15 0.26
CA ALA A 79 -0.11 14.77 0.81
C ALA A 79 -0.66 14.10 2.07
N ASN A 80 -0.38 12.81 2.31
CA ASN A 80 -1.03 12.02 3.37
C ASN A 80 -0.03 11.28 4.25
N PRO A 81 0.92 11.91 4.97
CA PRO A 81 2.05 11.27 5.68
C PRO A 81 1.76 10.08 6.61
N LYS A 82 0.50 9.83 6.94
CA LYS A 82 0.01 8.71 7.75
C LYS A 82 -0.98 7.79 7.03
N GLY A 83 -1.14 7.99 5.73
CA GLY A 83 -2.09 7.33 4.84
C GLY A 83 -1.73 5.87 4.59
N ILE A 84 -2.58 5.19 3.82
CA ILE A 84 -2.45 3.77 3.50
C ILE A 84 -2.28 3.63 1.99
N TYR A 85 -1.29 2.88 1.56
CA TYR A 85 -1.27 2.39 0.17
C TYR A 85 -1.36 0.86 0.14
N ILE A 86 -1.89 0.32 -0.95
CA ILE A 86 -1.90 -1.11 -1.23
C ILE A 86 -1.30 -1.35 -2.62
N LEU A 87 -0.14 -2.00 -2.68
CA LEU A 87 0.47 -2.43 -3.94
C LEU A 87 -0.18 -3.74 -4.40
N THR A 88 -0.87 -3.68 -5.54
CA THR A 88 -1.51 -4.85 -6.18
C THR A 88 -0.67 -5.48 -7.29
N GLN A 89 0.53 -4.95 -7.52
CA GLN A 89 1.50 -5.47 -8.47
C GLN A 89 2.79 -5.82 -7.72
N GLY A 90 3.36 -7.00 -7.98
CA GLY A 90 4.52 -7.51 -7.24
C GLY A 90 5.85 -6.78 -7.48
N ASN A 91 5.83 -5.60 -8.12
CA ASN A 91 6.97 -4.69 -8.22
C ASN A 91 6.62 -3.39 -7.48
N THR A 92 7.53 -2.90 -6.66
CA THR A 92 7.40 -1.56 -6.09
C THR A 92 7.81 -0.52 -7.15
N PRO A 93 7.07 0.59 -7.35
CA PRO A 93 7.47 1.58 -8.34
C PRO A 93 8.72 2.36 -7.88
N GLU A 94 9.61 2.69 -8.82
CA GLU A 94 10.84 3.46 -8.53
C GLU A 94 10.57 4.82 -7.88
N THR A 95 9.38 5.38 -8.10
CA THR A 95 8.96 6.67 -7.52
C THR A 95 8.99 6.67 -6.00
N ILE A 96 8.93 5.50 -5.35
CA ILE A 96 8.98 5.38 -3.89
C ILE A 96 10.10 4.47 -3.38
N PHE A 97 10.73 3.68 -4.25
CA PHE A 97 11.75 2.70 -3.86
C PHE A 97 12.70 2.33 -5.00
N GLU A 98 13.99 2.58 -4.81
CA GLU A 98 15.09 2.21 -5.71
C GLU A 98 16.24 1.48 -4.97
N ASN A 99 15.95 0.88 -3.81
CA ASN A 99 16.93 0.20 -2.97
C ASN A 99 18.08 1.11 -2.48
N LYS A 100 17.79 2.41 -2.28
CA LYS A 100 18.71 3.42 -1.72
C LYS A 100 18.60 3.52 -0.19
N GLY A 101 17.63 2.86 0.43
CA GLY A 101 17.45 2.84 1.88
C GLY A 101 16.87 4.15 2.37
N LYS A 102 17.61 4.92 3.17
CA LYS A 102 17.09 6.17 3.78
C LYS A 102 16.70 7.24 2.78
N GLU A 103 17.20 7.14 1.55
CA GLU A 103 16.88 8.05 0.45
C GLU A 103 15.60 7.65 -0.29
N ASP A 104 15.10 6.42 -0.11
CA ASP A 104 13.85 5.98 -0.71
C ASP A 104 12.65 6.60 0.07
N PRO A 105 11.67 7.23 -0.59
CA PRO A 105 10.50 7.81 0.07
C PRO A 105 9.75 6.85 1.01
N ILE A 106 9.69 5.55 0.64
CA ILE A 106 9.06 4.54 1.49
C ILE A 106 9.73 4.38 2.86
N TYR A 107 11.04 4.66 2.96
CA TYR A 107 11.77 4.53 4.21
C TYR A 107 11.28 5.55 5.24
N SER A 108 11.20 6.83 4.87
CA SER A 108 10.68 7.88 5.76
C SER A 108 9.18 7.71 6.01
N TRP A 109 8.41 7.32 4.98
CA TRP A 109 6.97 7.10 5.08
C TRP A 109 6.56 6.23 6.27
N LEU A 110 7.14 5.02 6.34
CA LEU A 110 6.86 4.04 7.38
C LEU A 110 7.30 4.54 8.78
N ARG A 111 8.31 5.41 8.84
CA ARG A 111 8.84 6.01 10.07
C ARG A 111 8.03 7.21 10.55
N ASP A 112 7.34 7.87 9.64
CA ASP A 112 6.51 9.03 9.94
C ASP A 112 5.04 8.69 10.22
N GLY A 113 4.64 7.44 9.94
CA GLY A 113 3.36 6.88 10.37
C GLY A 113 2.53 6.28 9.25
N GLY A 114 3.01 6.35 8.01
CA GLY A 114 2.34 5.77 6.85
C GLY A 114 2.28 4.26 6.90
N ILE A 115 1.24 3.68 6.29
CA ILE A 115 1.00 2.24 6.25
C ILE A 115 1.21 1.76 4.82
N GLY A 116 2.06 0.75 4.65
CA GLY A 116 2.36 0.15 3.36
C GLY A 116 1.82 -1.26 3.25
N GLY A 117 0.97 -1.51 2.27
CA GLY A 117 0.41 -2.82 1.96
C GLY A 117 1.02 -3.43 0.70
N PHE A 118 1.30 -4.73 0.73
CA PHE A 118 1.86 -5.45 -0.42
C PHE A 118 1.18 -6.80 -0.66
N ILE A 119 0.79 -7.02 -1.92
CA ILE A 119 0.37 -8.30 -2.48
C ILE A 119 1.33 -8.67 -3.61
N GLY A 120 1.80 -9.91 -3.66
CA GLY A 120 2.69 -10.39 -4.71
C GLY A 120 3.73 -11.36 -4.19
N ASP A 121 4.84 -11.54 -4.92
CA ASP A 121 5.90 -12.48 -4.54
C ASP A 121 6.58 -12.07 -3.23
N TYR A 122 7.35 -11.00 -3.26
CA TYR A 122 8.27 -10.67 -2.17
C TYR A 122 8.38 -9.14 -2.07
N PRO A 123 7.99 -8.53 -0.94
CA PRO A 123 8.01 -7.08 -0.81
C PRO A 123 9.43 -6.54 -0.99
N PHE A 124 9.60 -5.52 -1.82
CA PHE A 124 10.87 -4.88 -2.15
C PHE A 124 11.93 -5.78 -2.79
N TYR A 125 11.58 -6.98 -3.26
CA TYR A 125 12.51 -7.84 -4.00
C TYR A 125 12.77 -7.28 -5.40
N TYR A 126 11.73 -6.74 -6.02
CA TYR A 126 11.79 -6.07 -7.31
C TYR A 126 11.28 -4.64 -7.20
N PHE A 127 11.87 -3.77 -8.00
CA PHE A 127 11.26 -2.50 -8.36
C PHE A 127 11.19 -2.34 -9.87
N TRP A 128 10.25 -1.52 -10.33
CA TRP A 128 10.13 -1.20 -11.74
C TRP A 128 10.77 0.15 -12.03
N ASP A 129 11.83 0.12 -12.85
CA ASP A 129 12.50 1.31 -13.37
C ASP A 129 11.77 1.74 -14.64
N PHE A 130 11.05 2.86 -14.59
CA PHE A 130 10.28 3.36 -15.73
C PHE A 130 11.18 4.01 -16.78
N GLY A 131 12.35 4.53 -16.38
CA GLY A 131 13.35 5.09 -17.29
C GLY A 131 13.99 4.02 -18.18
N ALA A 132 14.33 2.87 -17.61
CA ALA A 132 14.84 1.70 -18.31
C ALA A 132 13.73 0.80 -18.88
N ASN A 133 12.47 1.04 -18.48
CA ASN A 133 11.32 0.20 -18.76
C ASN A 133 11.60 -1.28 -18.43
N ALA A 134 12.16 -1.51 -17.24
CA ALA A 134 12.69 -2.80 -16.85
C ALA A 134 12.49 -3.08 -15.36
N ARG A 135 12.36 -4.37 -15.05
CA ARG A 135 12.40 -4.86 -13.68
C ARG A 135 13.84 -4.88 -13.17
N VAL A 136 14.08 -4.27 -12.02
CA VAL A 136 15.36 -4.33 -11.31
C VAL A 136 15.21 -5.23 -10.09
N THR A 137 16.18 -6.11 -9.87
CA THR A 137 16.18 -7.05 -8.73
C THR A 137 17.04 -6.51 -7.60
N ALA A 138 16.41 -6.13 -6.49
CA ALA A 138 17.09 -5.83 -5.22
C ALA A 138 17.29 -7.10 -4.35
N ALA A 139 16.50 -8.15 -4.62
CA ALA A 139 16.46 -9.37 -3.83
C ALA A 139 16.22 -9.08 -2.33
N GLY A 140 16.78 -9.89 -1.43
CA GLY A 140 16.65 -9.67 0.01
C GLY A 140 17.24 -8.34 0.50
N ALA A 141 18.12 -7.68 -0.29
CA ALA A 141 18.70 -6.39 0.08
C ALA A 141 17.65 -5.28 0.17
N GLY A 142 16.57 -5.36 -0.60
CA GLY A 142 15.49 -4.36 -0.55
C GLY A 142 14.84 -4.30 0.84
N GLN A 143 14.41 -5.44 1.38
CA GLN A 143 13.91 -5.50 2.75
C GLN A 143 14.96 -5.10 3.78
N GLN A 144 16.23 -5.49 3.60
CA GLN A 144 17.30 -5.06 4.50
C GLN A 144 17.47 -3.53 4.51
N LYS A 145 17.25 -2.86 3.38
CA LYS A 145 17.31 -1.39 3.30
C LYS A 145 16.12 -0.70 3.96
N VAL A 146 14.92 -1.29 3.87
CA VAL A 146 13.70 -0.69 4.44
C VAL A 146 13.52 -1.05 5.92
N PHE A 147 13.68 -2.33 6.26
CA PHE A 147 13.39 -2.94 7.56
C PHE A 147 14.63 -3.31 8.38
N GLY A 148 15.84 -3.24 7.80
CA GLY A 148 17.07 -3.66 8.47
C GLY A 148 17.36 -5.17 8.41
N VAL A 149 16.35 -6.00 8.10
CA VAL A 149 16.49 -7.44 7.94
C VAL A 149 15.56 -7.94 6.82
N THR A 150 15.92 -9.08 6.25
CA THR A 150 15.03 -9.86 5.38
C THR A 150 14.03 -10.62 6.24
N VAL A 151 12.74 -10.31 6.13
CA VAL A 151 11.66 -10.95 6.92
C VAL A 151 10.98 -12.10 6.18
N THR A 152 10.98 -12.07 4.84
CA THR A 152 10.33 -13.09 4.01
C THR A 152 11.11 -14.40 4.02
N ASN A 153 10.41 -15.49 4.31
CA ASN A 153 10.90 -16.85 4.22
C ASN A 153 10.49 -17.48 2.86
N ALA A 154 11.46 -18.01 2.12
CA ALA A 154 11.22 -18.63 0.81
C ALA A 154 10.77 -20.09 0.93
N SER A 155 9.77 -20.36 1.77
CA SER A 155 9.23 -21.69 2.04
C SER A 155 7.71 -21.73 1.90
N VAL A 156 7.18 -22.90 1.56
CA VAL A 156 5.74 -23.14 1.57
C VAL A 156 5.26 -23.38 3.00
N ALA A 157 4.25 -22.64 3.44
CA ALA A 157 3.64 -22.74 4.75
C ALA A 157 2.11 -22.82 4.64
N ASN A 158 1.49 -23.65 5.49
CA ASN A 158 0.03 -23.77 5.58
C ASN A 158 -0.46 -22.98 6.78
N VAL A 159 -0.80 -21.73 6.55
CA VAL A 159 -1.17 -20.78 7.61
C VAL A 159 -2.68 -20.80 7.84
N SER A 160 -3.10 -20.69 9.09
CA SER A 160 -4.51 -20.68 9.49
C SER A 160 -4.84 -19.40 10.26
N PRO A 161 -6.08 -18.89 10.17
CA PRO A 161 -6.48 -17.68 10.87
C PRO A 161 -6.20 -17.75 12.38
N THR A 162 -5.48 -16.75 12.89
CA THR A 162 -5.27 -16.53 14.33
C THR A 162 -6.52 -15.93 14.96
N ASP A 163 -6.50 -15.68 16.27
CA ASP A 163 -7.59 -14.96 16.92
C ASP A 163 -7.67 -13.49 16.45
N LEU A 164 -6.53 -12.86 16.11
CA LEU A 164 -6.53 -11.54 15.47
C LEU A 164 -7.08 -11.61 14.04
N GLY A 165 -6.70 -12.64 13.28
CA GLY A 165 -7.25 -12.89 11.95
C GLY A 165 -8.76 -13.00 11.98
N LYS A 166 -9.32 -13.86 12.83
CA LYS A 166 -10.79 -14.00 12.96
C LYS A 166 -11.48 -12.71 13.40
N LYS A 167 -10.80 -11.88 14.19
CA LYS A 167 -11.34 -10.62 14.69
C LYS A 167 -11.37 -9.54 13.60
N TYR A 168 -10.29 -9.40 12.85
CA TYR A 168 -10.09 -8.27 11.93
C TYR A 168 -10.35 -8.64 10.46
N ILE A 169 -10.27 -9.93 10.12
CA ILE A 169 -10.47 -10.49 8.78
C ILE A 169 -11.39 -11.71 8.91
N PRO A 170 -12.68 -11.54 9.26
CA PRO A 170 -13.59 -12.66 9.50
C PRO A 170 -13.79 -13.56 8.27
N SER A 171 -13.52 -13.07 7.06
CA SER A 171 -13.55 -13.89 5.84
C SER A 171 -12.27 -14.71 5.60
N LEU A 172 -11.20 -14.50 6.40
CA LEU A 172 -9.92 -15.17 6.21
C LEU A 172 -10.05 -16.69 6.38
N GLU A 173 -9.65 -17.40 5.35
CA GLU A 173 -9.59 -18.86 5.36
C GLU A 173 -8.15 -19.38 5.50
N LYS A 174 -8.03 -20.67 5.83
CA LYS A 174 -6.74 -21.35 5.75
C LYS A 174 -6.25 -21.36 4.31
N TRP A 175 -4.99 -21.01 4.10
CA TRP A 175 -4.40 -21.00 2.75
C TRP A 175 -2.92 -21.40 2.77
N THR A 176 -2.31 -21.51 1.59
CA THR A 176 -0.91 -21.92 1.40
C THR A 176 -0.06 -20.74 0.94
N SER A 177 0.69 -20.12 1.85
CA SER A 177 1.68 -19.12 1.49
C SER A 177 2.96 -19.78 0.98
N ASN A 178 3.64 -19.18 0.01
CA ASN A 178 4.98 -19.62 -0.40
C ASN A 178 6.05 -18.53 -0.21
N ARG A 179 5.66 -17.39 0.37
CA ARG A 179 6.52 -16.26 0.73
C ARG A 179 6.17 -15.65 2.11
N PRO A 180 5.79 -16.45 3.12
CA PRO A 180 5.34 -15.90 4.39
C PRO A 180 6.47 -15.15 5.10
N ALA A 181 6.12 -14.29 6.06
CA ALA A 181 7.12 -13.74 6.97
C ALA A 181 7.52 -14.79 8.02
N GLY A 182 8.82 -14.88 8.34
CA GLY A 182 9.31 -15.76 9.39
C GLY A 182 9.14 -15.14 10.78
N LEU A 183 8.30 -15.71 11.63
CA LEU A 183 8.02 -15.19 12.98
C LEU A 183 9.28 -15.09 13.84
N ASN A 184 10.13 -16.13 13.82
CA ASN A 184 11.40 -16.11 14.55
C ASN A 184 12.36 -15.00 14.06
N VAL A 185 12.31 -14.60 12.79
CA VAL A 185 13.13 -13.47 12.30
C VAL A 185 12.63 -12.16 12.89
N LEU A 186 11.31 -11.96 12.91
CA LEU A 186 10.69 -10.77 13.51
C LEU A 186 11.02 -10.68 15.01
N GLU A 187 10.85 -11.78 15.75
CA GLU A 187 11.17 -11.86 17.18
C GLU A 187 12.65 -11.58 17.48
N GLN A 188 13.58 -12.19 16.72
CA GLN A 188 15.02 -12.01 16.92
C GLN A 188 15.53 -10.60 16.59
N ASN A 189 14.75 -9.81 15.86
CA ASN A 189 15.10 -8.45 15.45
C ASN A 189 14.21 -7.39 16.12
N ASP A 190 13.53 -7.75 17.21
CA ASP A 190 12.70 -6.85 18.03
C ASP A 190 11.61 -6.12 17.24
N PHE A 191 11.00 -6.79 16.25
CA PHE A 191 9.82 -6.26 15.56
C PHE A 191 8.59 -6.36 16.45
N GLU A 192 7.74 -5.34 16.38
CA GLU A 192 6.34 -5.48 16.79
C GLU A 192 5.54 -6.02 15.60
N PHE A 193 4.70 -7.03 15.84
CA PHE A 193 3.91 -7.63 14.77
C PHE A 193 2.55 -8.14 15.22
N GLU A 194 1.60 -8.18 14.28
CA GLU A 194 0.27 -8.74 14.40
C GLU A 194 0.10 -9.81 13.30
N SER A 195 0.15 -11.08 13.71
CA SER A 195 -0.10 -12.22 12.81
C SER A 195 -1.60 -12.44 12.66
N TYR A 196 -2.12 -12.40 11.44
CA TYR A 196 -3.54 -12.66 11.13
C TYR A 196 -3.77 -14.10 10.69
N ALA A 197 -2.80 -14.73 10.05
CA ALA A 197 -2.75 -16.19 9.90
C ALA A 197 -1.32 -16.70 10.03
N ASP A 198 -1.13 -17.79 10.76
CA ASP A 198 0.16 -18.44 10.91
C ASP A 198 0.09 -19.97 11.08
N ASP A 199 1.26 -20.60 11.06
CA ASP A 199 1.48 -22.00 11.42
C ASP A 199 2.35 -22.16 12.69
N GLY A 200 2.51 -21.08 13.47
CA GLY A 200 3.43 -20.98 14.61
C GLY A 200 4.90 -20.73 14.24
N THR A 201 5.28 -20.75 12.96
CA THR A 201 6.65 -20.41 12.49
C THR A 201 6.64 -19.32 11.42
N ASN A 202 5.62 -19.33 10.57
CA ASN A 202 5.46 -18.48 9.41
C ASN A 202 4.09 -17.80 9.47
N ALA A 203 4.01 -16.55 9.04
CA ALA A 203 2.76 -15.78 9.07
C ALA A 203 2.49 -15.03 7.76
N ASP A 204 1.23 -15.09 7.32
CA ASP A 204 0.70 -14.39 6.15
C ASP A 204 -0.85 -14.53 6.10
N PRO A 205 -1.65 -13.46 6.20
CA PRO A 205 -1.24 -12.07 6.35
C PRO A 205 -0.62 -11.73 7.70
N ILE A 206 0.23 -10.71 7.70
CA ILE A 206 0.90 -10.18 8.89
C ILE A 206 1.19 -8.69 8.72
N ALA A 207 0.95 -7.91 9.77
CA ALA A 207 1.43 -6.55 9.89
C ALA A 207 2.64 -6.51 10.82
N TYR A 208 3.69 -5.77 10.47
CA TYR A 208 4.87 -5.62 11.31
C TYR A 208 5.50 -4.24 11.20
N ARG A 209 6.28 -3.87 12.23
CA ARG A 209 7.07 -2.63 12.26
C ARG A 209 8.32 -2.81 13.11
N THR A 210 9.37 -2.10 12.72
CA THR A 210 10.58 -1.95 13.54
C THR A 210 10.34 -0.91 14.64
N ASN A 211 11.20 -0.87 15.66
CA ASN A 211 11.10 0.09 16.77
C ASN A 211 11.19 1.57 16.34
N ASP A 212 11.78 1.86 15.18
CA ASP A 212 11.86 3.22 14.62
C ASP A 212 10.70 3.55 13.66
N MET A 213 9.84 2.57 13.35
CA MET A 213 8.64 2.78 12.53
C MET A 213 7.45 3.19 13.40
N LYS A 214 6.78 4.30 13.04
CA LYS A 214 5.48 4.67 13.62
C LYS A 214 4.32 4.00 12.88
N GLY A 215 4.49 3.77 11.58
CA GLY A 215 3.54 3.10 10.72
C GLY A 215 3.71 1.59 10.73
N TRP A 216 3.03 0.93 9.80
CA TRP A 216 2.99 -0.53 9.67
C TRP A 216 3.27 -0.95 8.23
N PHE A 217 3.95 -2.07 8.06
CA PHE A 217 3.98 -2.76 6.77
C PHE A 217 3.14 -4.03 6.84
N ILE A 218 2.33 -4.28 5.81
CA ILE A 218 1.40 -5.40 5.72
C ILE A 218 1.84 -6.31 4.56
N ASN A 219 2.30 -7.51 4.89
CA ASN A 219 2.39 -8.60 3.92
C ASN A 219 1.02 -9.27 3.85
N PHE A 220 0.48 -9.41 2.65
CA PHE A 220 -0.85 -9.97 2.45
C PHE A 220 -0.87 -10.90 1.25
N HIS A 221 -1.20 -12.16 1.48
CA HIS A 221 -1.26 -13.20 0.45
C HIS A 221 -0.02 -13.27 -0.42
N THR A 222 1.15 -13.24 0.21
CA THR A 222 2.41 -13.22 -0.51
C THR A 222 2.70 -14.59 -1.17
N SER A 223 2.84 -14.58 -2.50
CA SER A 223 3.02 -15.77 -3.29
C SER A 223 3.85 -15.52 -4.56
N CYS A 224 4.87 -16.35 -4.82
CA CYS A 224 5.48 -16.39 -6.14
C CYS A 224 4.49 -16.85 -7.19
N CYS A 225 4.58 -16.18 -8.34
CA CYS A 225 4.15 -16.75 -9.60
C CYS A 225 2.62 -17.02 -9.64
N GLY A 226 1.83 -16.45 -8.71
CA GLY A 226 0.38 -16.64 -8.61
C GLY A 226 -0.06 -18.06 -8.29
N THR A 227 0.84 -18.91 -7.80
CA THR A 227 0.59 -20.37 -7.74
C THR A 227 -0.25 -20.82 -6.55
N ALA A 228 -0.47 -19.96 -5.55
CA ALA A 228 -1.20 -20.32 -4.33
C ALA A 228 -2.04 -19.19 -3.71
N ILE A 229 -2.11 -18.03 -4.38
CA ILE A 229 -2.93 -16.91 -3.91
C ILE A 229 -4.43 -17.23 -4.04
N PRO A 230 -5.27 -16.88 -3.06
CA PRO A 230 -6.73 -16.96 -3.23
C PRO A 230 -7.23 -16.15 -4.43
N GLY A 231 -8.50 -16.36 -4.80
CA GLY A 231 -9.11 -15.60 -5.88
C GLY A 231 -9.21 -14.11 -5.54
N ASN A 232 -9.16 -13.24 -6.56
CA ASN A 232 -9.15 -11.78 -6.38
C ASN A 232 -10.30 -11.26 -5.50
N GLU A 233 -11.51 -11.84 -5.61
CA GLU A 233 -12.66 -11.48 -4.76
C GLU A 233 -12.38 -11.71 -3.27
N GLN A 234 -11.78 -12.85 -2.95
CA GLN A 234 -11.42 -13.21 -1.57
C GLN A 234 -10.30 -12.30 -1.07
N VAL A 235 -9.24 -12.12 -1.86
CA VAL A 235 -8.13 -11.21 -1.50
C VAL A 235 -8.63 -9.79 -1.25
N ALA A 236 -9.48 -9.27 -2.13
CA ALA A 236 -10.03 -7.91 -2.00
C ALA A 236 -10.91 -7.75 -0.76
N THR A 237 -11.78 -8.74 -0.49
CA THR A 237 -12.65 -8.75 0.69
C THR A 237 -11.82 -8.78 1.96
N GLU A 238 -10.88 -9.71 2.07
CA GLU A 238 -10.06 -9.87 3.26
C GLU A 238 -9.15 -8.66 3.52
N TYR A 239 -8.59 -8.05 2.46
CA TYR A 239 -7.77 -6.84 2.62
C TYR A 239 -8.62 -5.65 3.08
N ALA A 240 -9.80 -5.46 2.50
CA ALA A 240 -10.71 -4.39 2.91
C ALA A 240 -11.17 -4.55 4.36
N GLU A 241 -11.50 -5.78 4.79
CA GLU A 241 -11.80 -6.08 6.18
C GLU A 241 -10.65 -5.71 7.12
N LEU A 242 -9.42 -6.10 6.77
CA LEU A 242 -8.24 -5.76 7.58
C LEU A 242 -8.11 -4.24 7.73
N ILE A 243 -8.19 -3.50 6.62
CA ILE A 243 -8.04 -2.04 6.66
C ILE A 243 -9.17 -1.42 7.49
N SER A 244 -10.42 -1.75 7.21
CA SER A 244 -11.61 -1.21 7.90
C SER A 244 -11.56 -1.50 9.42
N ASN A 245 -11.33 -2.75 9.80
CA ASN A 245 -11.46 -3.18 11.19
C ASN A 245 -10.23 -2.86 12.06
N ARG A 246 -9.05 -2.62 11.47
CA ARG A 246 -7.80 -2.43 12.24
C ARG A 246 -7.06 -1.12 11.97
N PHE A 247 -7.08 -0.60 10.75
CA PHE A 247 -6.21 0.51 10.35
C PHE A 247 -6.96 1.80 10.03
N ALA A 248 -8.25 1.74 9.68
CA ALA A 248 -9.08 2.91 9.40
C ALA A 248 -9.40 3.72 10.66
N GLU A 249 -9.71 3.07 11.79
CA GLU A 249 -9.98 3.78 13.06
C GLU A 249 -8.78 4.59 13.58
N ALA A 250 -7.56 4.25 13.16
CA ALA A 250 -6.36 4.99 13.52
C ALA A 250 -6.20 6.32 12.76
N GLN A 251 -7.00 6.56 11.71
CA GLN A 251 -6.96 7.75 10.87
C GLN A 251 -8.18 8.64 11.10
N SER A 252 -8.25 9.27 12.27
CA SER A 252 -9.07 10.48 12.45
C SER A 252 -8.50 11.61 11.58
N VAL A 253 -8.87 11.66 10.30
CA VAL A 253 -8.70 12.86 9.48
C VAL A 253 -9.83 13.84 9.81
N ASP A 254 -9.47 15.07 10.16
CA ASP A 254 -10.44 16.11 10.49
C ASP A 254 -11.29 16.42 9.23
N PRO A 255 -12.62 16.22 9.27
CA PRO A 255 -13.48 16.45 8.11
C PRO A 255 -13.49 17.91 7.63
N THR A 256 -12.95 18.87 8.40
CA THR A 256 -12.88 20.28 7.98
C THR A 256 -11.86 20.57 6.89
N ASP A 257 -10.91 19.66 6.61
CA ASP A 257 -9.93 19.83 5.52
C ASP A 257 -10.33 19.10 4.21
N LYS A 258 -11.46 18.38 4.19
CA LYS A 258 -11.92 17.62 3.00
C LYS A 258 -12.62 18.53 2.00
N VAL A 259 -11.88 19.08 1.03
CA VAL A 259 -12.47 19.64 -0.20
C VAL A 259 -12.74 18.49 -1.17
N SER A 260 -14.01 18.16 -1.41
CA SER A 260 -14.39 17.13 -2.40
C SER A 260 -14.03 17.60 -3.80
N VAL A 261 -13.19 16.85 -4.52
CA VAL A 261 -12.96 17.06 -5.95
C VAL A 261 -13.68 15.95 -6.72
N VAL A 262 -14.83 16.27 -7.31
CA VAL A 262 -15.54 15.35 -8.21
C VAL A 262 -14.86 15.45 -9.58
N TRP A 263 -14.19 14.38 -10.02
CA TRP A 263 -13.49 14.25 -11.32
C TRP A 263 -14.41 14.19 -12.56
N GLY A 264 -15.58 14.82 -12.50
CA GLY A 264 -16.66 14.62 -13.46
C GLY A 264 -16.87 15.70 -14.53
N GLN A 265 -15.90 16.57 -14.88
CA GLN A 265 -16.16 17.61 -15.92
C GLN A 265 -15.02 18.02 -16.87
N ILE A 266 -13.86 17.33 -16.94
CA ILE A 266 -12.88 17.60 -18.02
C ILE A 266 -13.18 16.75 -19.26
N LYS A 267 -14.40 16.83 -19.76
CA LYS A 267 -14.77 16.47 -21.15
C LYS A 267 -15.85 17.41 -21.67
N SER A 268 -15.58 18.71 -21.65
CA SER A 268 -15.91 19.60 -22.77
C SER A 268 -15.41 20.98 -22.40
N LEU A 269 -14.54 21.55 -23.24
CA LEU A 269 -14.63 22.93 -23.69
C LEU A 269 -13.52 23.18 -24.75
N ARG A 270 -13.99 23.09 -26.00
CA ARG A 270 -13.40 23.52 -27.29
C ARG A 270 -12.39 22.60 -27.96
#